data_AF-A0A809R5C0-F1
#
_entry.id   AF-A0A809R5C0-F1
#
_cell.length_a   1.000
_cell.length_b   1.000
_cell.length_c   1.000
_cell.angle_alpha   90.00
_cell.angle_beta   90.00
_cell.angle_gamma   90.00
#
_symmetry.space_group_name_H-M   'P 1'
#
loop_
_entity.id
_entity.type
_entity.pdbx_description
1 polymer ?
#
loop_
_entity_poly.entity_id
_entity_poly.type
_entity_poly.pdbx_seq_one_letter_code
_entity_poly.pdbx_strand_id
1 'polypeptide(L)'
;MEVSEARVDLGRLPVPTHAECDGGPYFDAAVVIVKDPETGVRNASIQRFMVVGKNRLAINIDAGRHLEICLAKATARGQPLPFTLNVGVGPGVHFAAAAPAEAAPMGTDELGIASRFHGSPLKLVGGTVSDVEMVADAMFALECEMVPGELHPEGPFAEVTGYYATVARRPLVRVKKIHRRRSPVFHTILSGAEVFNSVGLLGEANVLSLLQKQVPGVHDVYFSHGGCGFYHAVIRIAQKRAGWGKQALMAAFAAFPPLKMVTVVDDDVDIRNPADVEWAMATRLDPKQGVMVIGDVFGHGLNPGFPGYLGSKIGFDATRPFPHTPNYDRAKVKNASLQGLDIDIPELRRK
;
A
#
# COMPACT_ATOMS: atom_id res chain seq x y z
N MET A 1 1.49 16.74 -22.15
CA MET A 1 0.04 16.99 -22.31
C MET A 1 -0.28 17.49 -23.70
N GLU A 2 -1.36 17.01 -24.31
CA GLU A 2 -1.68 17.27 -25.73
C GLU A 2 -2.94 18.13 -25.91
N VAL A 3 -3.90 18.02 -24.98
CA VAL A 3 -5.15 18.77 -25.01
C VAL A 3 -5.36 19.43 -23.65
N SER A 4 -5.67 20.72 -23.68
CA SER A 4 -6.06 21.51 -22.50
C SER A 4 -7.53 21.88 -22.64
N GLU A 5 -8.38 21.44 -21.71
CA GLU A 5 -9.82 21.65 -21.81
C GLU A 5 -10.18 23.13 -21.65
N ALA A 6 -11.13 23.60 -22.47
CA ALA A 6 -11.57 24.99 -22.45
C ALA A 6 -12.40 25.32 -21.19
N ARG A 7 -13.12 24.32 -20.64
CA ARG A 7 -13.93 24.44 -19.43
C ARG A 7 -13.63 23.25 -18.52
N VAL A 8 -13.60 23.50 -17.21
CA VAL A 8 -13.48 22.45 -16.19
C VAL A 8 -14.85 21.81 -15.99
N ASP A 9 -14.96 20.52 -16.30
CA ASP A 9 -16.13 19.71 -16.00
C ASP A 9 -15.71 18.26 -15.70
N LEU A 10 -15.63 17.94 -14.42
CA LEU A 10 -15.27 16.61 -13.92
C LEU A 10 -16.28 15.53 -14.33
N GLY A 11 -17.54 15.89 -14.59
CA GLY A 11 -18.57 14.94 -15.06
C GLY A 11 -18.34 14.42 -16.48
N ARG A 12 -17.36 14.99 -17.20
CA ARG A 12 -16.92 14.51 -18.53
C ARG A 12 -15.76 13.51 -18.44
N LEU A 13 -15.20 13.31 -17.26
CA LEU A 13 -14.17 12.30 -17.01
C LEU A 13 -14.84 11.00 -16.56
N PRO A 14 -14.33 9.82 -16.97
CA PRO A 14 -14.89 8.53 -16.58
C PRO A 14 -14.43 8.13 -15.17
N VAL A 15 -14.67 9.00 -14.19
CA VAL A 15 -14.35 8.74 -12.78
C VAL A 15 -15.35 7.71 -12.24
N PRO A 16 -14.91 6.54 -11.76
CA PRO A 16 -15.82 5.49 -11.31
C PRO A 16 -16.35 5.76 -9.90
N THR A 17 -17.51 5.17 -9.61
CA THR A 17 -17.94 4.85 -8.24
C THR A 17 -17.79 3.34 -8.11
N HIS A 18 -16.93 2.88 -7.20
CA HIS A 18 -16.56 1.47 -7.14
C HIS A 18 -17.51 0.64 -6.27
N ALA A 19 -17.80 1.13 -5.08
CA ALA A 19 -18.64 0.42 -4.12
C ALA A 19 -20.05 1.00 -4.06
N GLU A 20 -21.03 0.14 -3.79
CA GLU A 20 -22.46 0.50 -3.83
C GLU A 20 -22.84 1.64 -2.89
N CYS A 21 -22.13 1.79 -1.76
CA CYS A 21 -22.40 2.84 -0.77
C CYS A 21 -21.36 3.97 -0.77
N ASP A 22 -20.50 4.04 -1.78
CA ASP A 22 -19.58 5.17 -1.92
C ASP A 22 -20.37 6.48 -2.08
N GLY A 23 -19.92 7.54 -1.41
CA GLY A 23 -20.58 8.86 -1.40
C GLY A 23 -20.58 9.59 -2.75
N GLY A 24 -19.82 9.09 -3.73
CA GLY A 24 -19.73 9.66 -5.07
C GLY A 24 -18.67 8.97 -5.93
N PRO A 25 -18.35 9.52 -7.11
CA PRO A 25 -17.21 9.06 -7.92
C PRO A 25 -15.88 9.45 -7.29
N TYR A 26 -14.86 8.61 -7.39
CA TYR A 26 -13.55 8.83 -6.77
C TYR A 26 -12.35 8.74 -7.72
N PHE A 27 -11.37 9.61 -7.49
CA PHE A 27 -10.00 9.39 -7.95
C PHE A 27 -9.22 8.65 -6.86
N ASP A 28 -8.94 7.37 -7.07
CA ASP A 28 -8.30 6.50 -6.06
C ASP A 28 -6.85 6.13 -6.37
N ALA A 29 -6.41 6.39 -7.60
CA ALA A 29 -5.06 6.06 -8.09
C ALA A 29 -4.29 7.29 -8.58
N ALA A 30 -4.78 8.49 -8.27
CA ALA A 30 -4.23 9.71 -8.80
C ALA A 30 -3.05 10.19 -7.93
N VAL A 31 -1.94 10.53 -8.60
CA VAL A 31 -0.73 11.02 -7.94
C VAL A 31 -0.81 12.53 -7.80
N VAL A 32 -0.87 12.97 -6.55
CA VAL A 32 -0.71 14.36 -6.14
C VAL A 32 0.76 14.73 -6.25
N ILE A 33 1.07 15.85 -6.91
CA ILE A 33 2.37 16.52 -6.79
C ILE A 33 2.11 17.88 -6.17
N VAL A 34 2.79 18.17 -5.07
CA VAL A 34 2.73 19.45 -4.37
C VAL A 34 4.15 19.93 -4.07
N LYS A 35 4.34 21.24 -3.91
CA LYS A 35 5.60 21.82 -3.42
C LYS A 35 5.39 22.31 -1.99
N ASP A 36 6.34 21.99 -1.12
CA ASP A 36 6.37 22.57 0.22
C ASP A 36 6.46 24.11 0.10
N PRO A 37 5.51 24.87 0.69
CA PRO A 37 5.48 26.33 0.57
C PRO A 37 6.72 27.04 1.12
N GLU A 38 7.51 26.39 1.99
CA GLU A 38 8.74 26.94 2.57
C GLU A 38 9.97 26.59 1.76
N THR A 39 10.12 25.31 1.40
CA THR A 39 11.38 24.79 0.85
C THR A 39 11.35 24.63 -0.66
N GLY A 40 10.16 24.59 -1.27
CA GLY A 40 9.96 24.28 -2.68
C GLY A 40 10.21 22.82 -3.05
N VAL A 41 10.56 21.97 -2.07
CA VAL A 41 10.76 20.53 -2.29
C VAL A 41 9.42 19.90 -2.67
N ARG A 42 9.44 19.05 -3.69
CA ARG A 42 8.24 18.35 -4.14
C ARG A 42 7.90 17.21 -3.19
N ASN A 43 6.61 16.99 -3.01
CA ASN A 43 6.07 15.76 -2.49
C ASN A 43 5.17 15.09 -3.53
N ALA A 44 5.34 13.78 -3.72
CA ALA A 44 4.40 12.96 -4.47
C ALA A 44 3.66 11.98 -3.55
N SER A 45 2.33 11.92 -3.64
CA SER A 45 1.51 10.97 -2.86
C SER A 45 0.25 10.55 -3.58
N ILE A 46 -0.34 9.42 -3.18
CA ILE A 46 -1.67 8.99 -3.62
C ILE A 46 -2.67 9.32 -2.50
N GLN A 47 -3.77 9.97 -2.86
CA GLN A 47 -4.88 10.29 -1.96
C GLN A 47 -6.19 10.03 -2.70
N ARG A 48 -7.26 9.75 -1.94
CA ARG A 48 -8.60 9.64 -2.54
C ARG A 48 -9.27 11.01 -2.66
N PHE A 49 -9.97 11.22 -3.78
CA PHE A 49 -10.71 12.46 -4.04
C PHE A 49 -12.14 12.16 -4.49
N MET A 50 -13.13 12.53 -3.68
CA MET A 50 -14.54 12.44 -4.05
C MET A 50 -14.92 13.59 -4.98
N VAL A 51 -15.59 13.30 -6.09
CA VAL A 51 -16.18 14.33 -6.97
C VAL A 51 -17.43 14.90 -6.33
N VAL A 52 -17.43 16.20 -6.00
CA VAL A 52 -18.55 16.89 -5.32
C VAL A 52 -19.16 18.03 -6.15
N GLY A 53 -18.70 18.18 -7.39
CA GLY A 53 -19.25 19.15 -8.35
C GLY A 53 -18.44 19.19 -9.64
N LYS A 54 -18.82 20.06 -10.58
CA LYS A 54 -18.17 20.16 -11.91
C LYS A 54 -16.68 20.53 -11.83
N ASN A 55 -16.26 21.26 -10.80
CA ASN A 55 -14.87 21.70 -10.61
C ASN A 55 -14.41 21.57 -9.16
N ARG A 56 -15.04 20.69 -8.38
CA ARG A 56 -14.81 20.56 -6.94
C ARG A 56 -14.61 19.10 -6.54
N LEU A 57 -13.61 18.86 -5.72
CA LEU A 57 -13.35 17.57 -5.08
C LEU A 57 -13.30 17.74 -3.56
N ALA A 58 -13.50 16.66 -2.82
CA ALA A 58 -13.19 16.57 -1.39
C ALA A 58 -12.10 15.51 -1.18
N ILE A 59 -11.04 15.85 -0.43
CA ILE A 59 -9.85 14.99 -0.27
C ILE A 59 -9.71 14.50 1.16
N ASN A 60 -9.57 13.18 1.36
CA ASN A 60 -9.11 12.66 2.65
C ASN A 60 -7.58 12.77 2.72
N ILE A 61 -7.04 13.38 3.79
CA ILE A 61 -5.60 13.49 4.03
C ILE A 61 -5.32 12.95 5.43
N ASP A 62 -4.41 11.97 5.52
CA ASP A 62 -3.98 11.42 6.79
C ASP A 62 -3.08 12.39 7.55
N ALA A 63 -3.32 12.52 8.86
CA ALA A 63 -2.54 13.39 9.73
C ALA A 63 -1.05 12.98 9.76
N GLY A 64 -0.15 13.96 9.73
CA GLY A 64 1.30 13.73 9.79
C GLY A 64 1.92 13.29 8.47
N ARG A 65 1.16 13.20 7.37
CA ARG A 65 1.71 13.01 6.02
C ARG A 65 2.21 14.34 5.44
N HIS A 66 3.14 14.24 4.50
CA HIS A 66 3.80 15.40 3.88
C HIS A 66 2.79 16.40 3.26
N LEU A 67 1.72 15.92 2.63
CA LEU A 67 0.66 16.77 2.08
C LEU A 67 -0.09 17.57 3.16
N GLU A 68 -0.37 16.96 4.32
CA GLU A 68 -1.03 17.62 5.45
C GLU A 68 -0.13 18.72 6.04
N ILE A 69 1.17 18.44 6.17
CA ILE A 69 2.18 19.41 6.59
C ILE A 69 2.23 20.60 5.62
N CYS A 70 2.24 20.34 4.30
CA CYS A 70 2.21 21.40 3.30
C CYS A 70 0.93 22.26 3.42
N LEU A 71 -0.22 21.63 3.67
CA LEU A 71 -1.50 22.33 3.83
C LEU A 71 -1.53 23.16 5.11
N ALA A 72 -0.96 22.66 6.21
CA ALA A 72 -0.83 23.39 7.47
C ALA A 72 0.05 24.63 7.29
N LYS A 73 1.20 24.50 6.59
CA LYS A 73 2.08 25.63 6.27
C LYS A 73 1.40 26.68 5.40
N ALA A 74 0.68 26.27 4.35
CA ALA A 74 -0.08 27.18 3.49
C ALA A 74 -1.20 27.89 4.29
N THR A 75 -1.89 27.16 5.17
CA THR A 75 -2.92 27.69 6.06
C THR A 75 -2.36 28.73 7.02
N ALA A 76 -1.21 28.47 7.65
CA ALA A 76 -0.55 29.42 8.55
C ALA A 76 -0.16 30.73 7.84
N ARG A 77 0.03 30.68 6.52
CA ARG A 77 0.33 31.84 5.67
C ARG A 77 -0.92 32.50 5.06
N GLY A 78 -2.11 31.94 5.29
CA GLY A 78 -3.35 32.42 4.69
C GLY A 78 -3.39 32.30 3.17
N GLN A 79 -2.65 31.34 2.59
CA GLN A 79 -2.51 31.17 1.15
C GLN A 79 -3.09 29.83 0.69
N PRO A 80 -3.68 29.75 -0.52
CA PRO A 80 -4.02 28.48 -1.13
C PRO A 80 -2.79 27.58 -1.31
N LEU A 81 -2.99 26.27 -1.23
CA LEU A 81 -1.97 25.28 -1.56
C LEU A 81 -2.21 24.78 -3.00
N PRO A 82 -1.42 25.22 -4.00
CA PRO A 82 -1.51 24.68 -5.35
C PRO A 82 -0.89 23.29 -5.42
N PHE A 83 -1.47 22.42 -6.24
CA PHE A 83 -0.94 21.08 -6.52
C PHE A 83 -1.45 20.58 -7.87
N THR A 84 -0.84 19.52 -8.40
CA THR A 84 -1.35 18.82 -9.58
C THR A 84 -1.82 17.41 -9.22
N LEU A 85 -2.92 16.97 -9.84
CA LEU A 85 -3.46 15.62 -9.71
C LEU A 85 -3.26 14.87 -11.02
N ASN A 86 -2.43 13.82 -11.02
CA ASN A 86 -1.95 13.14 -12.22
C ASN A 86 -2.54 11.72 -12.28
N VAL A 87 -3.32 11.42 -13.32
CA VAL A 87 -4.03 10.13 -13.48
C VAL A 87 -3.44 9.35 -14.64
N GLY A 88 -3.32 8.03 -14.48
CA GLY A 88 -2.71 7.16 -15.49
C GLY A 88 -1.23 7.45 -15.67
N VAL A 89 -0.51 7.53 -14.56
CA VAL A 89 0.95 7.64 -14.55
C VAL A 89 1.60 6.26 -14.73
N GLY A 90 2.86 6.23 -15.14
CA GLY A 90 3.62 4.97 -15.23
C GLY A 90 3.86 4.33 -13.86
N PRO A 91 4.09 3.01 -13.79
CA PRO A 91 4.19 2.26 -12.53
C PRO A 91 5.29 2.79 -11.61
N GLY A 92 6.41 3.28 -12.15
CA GLY A 92 7.48 3.86 -11.34
C GLY A 92 7.04 5.11 -10.55
N VAL A 93 6.20 5.97 -11.15
CA VAL A 93 5.63 7.16 -10.46
C VAL A 93 4.60 6.72 -9.43
N HIS A 94 3.74 5.78 -9.81
CA HIS A 94 2.72 5.22 -8.91
C HIS A 94 3.35 4.61 -7.65
N PHE A 95 4.37 3.77 -7.80
CA PHE A 95 5.07 3.16 -6.68
C PHE A 95 5.86 4.17 -5.84
N ALA A 96 6.50 5.15 -6.46
CA ALA A 96 7.18 6.20 -5.70
C ALA A 96 6.21 7.01 -4.84
N ALA A 97 5.02 7.34 -5.37
CA ALA A 97 3.99 8.06 -4.63
C ALA A 97 3.30 7.19 -3.55
N ALA A 98 3.40 5.87 -3.64
CA ALA A 98 2.94 4.92 -2.63
C ALA A 98 4.03 4.53 -1.61
N ALA A 99 5.25 5.06 -1.75
CA ALA A 99 6.36 4.72 -0.87
C ALA A 99 6.05 5.13 0.58
N PRO A 100 6.31 4.26 1.57
CA PRO A 100 6.14 4.60 2.98
C PRO A 100 6.97 5.84 3.37
N ALA A 101 6.49 6.63 4.32
CA ALA A 101 7.20 7.83 4.80
C ALA A 101 8.55 7.46 5.45
N GLU A 102 8.65 6.26 6.00
CA GLU A 102 9.87 5.67 6.54
C GLU A 102 10.92 5.41 5.44
N ALA A 103 10.47 5.14 4.21
CA ALA A 103 11.34 4.90 3.06
C ALA A 103 11.65 6.20 2.27
N ALA A 104 10.82 7.23 2.42
CA ALA A 104 11.00 8.56 1.82
C ALA A 104 10.85 9.65 2.90
N PRO A 105 11.92 9.96 3.67
CA PRO A 105 11.87 10.97 4.71
C PRO A 105 11.56 12.37 4.17
N MET A 106 11.01 13.24 5.03
CA MET A 106 10.80 14.66 4.75
C MET A 106 12.03 15.31 4.09
N GLY A 107 11.79 16.02 2.98
CA GLY A 107 12.85 16.66 2.18
C GLY A 107 13.38 15.80 1.03
N THR A 108 12.92 14.55 0.90
CA THR A 108 13.20 13.72 -0.28
C THR A 108 12.17 14.02 -1.36
N ASP A 109 12.63 14.33 -2.58
CA ASP A 109 11.73 14.40 -3.75
C ASP A 109 11.42 12.97 -4.20
N GLU A 110 10.20 12.47 -3.93
CA GLU A 110 9.80 11.10 -4.29
C GLU A 110 9.85 10.85 -5.81
N LEU A 111 9.79 11.90 -6.64
CA LEU A 111 9.98 11.76 -8.09
C LEU A 111 11.41 11.33 -8.46
N GLY A 112 12.37 11.53 -7.55
CA GLY A 112 13.71 10.96 -7.64
C GLY A 112 13.68 9.42 -7.57
N ILE A 113 12.85 8.85 -6.68
CA ILE A 113 12.64 7.39 -6.58
C ILE A 113 12.04 6.86 -7.88
N ALA A 114 11.01 7.55 -8.39
CA ALA A 114 10.38 7.17 -9.65
C ALA A 114 11.35 7.23 -10.84
N SER A 115 12.27 8.20 -10.87
CA SER A 115 13.34 8.27 -11.87
C SER A 115 14.29 7.08 -11.80
N ARG A 116 14.55 6.54 -10.59
CA ARG A 116 15.36 5.32 -10.42
C ARG A 116 14.62 4.09 -10.94
N PHE A 117 13.31 3.96 -10.69
CA PHE A 117 12.50 2.90 -11.30
C PHE A 117 12.46 2.99 -12.82
N HIS A 118 12.40 4.21 -13.36
CA HIS A 118 12.37 4.45 -14.80
C HIS A 118 13.73 4.25 -15.48
N GLY A 119 14.84 4.31 -14.73
CA GLY A 119 16.20 4.24 -15.27
C GLY A 119 16.68 5.52 -15.97
N SER A 120 15.85 6.57 -15.98
CA SER A 120 16.20 7.88 -16.51
C SER A 120 15.38 8.97 -15.80
N PRO A 121 15.80 10.25 -15.87
CA PRO A 121 15.07 11.35 -15.25
C PRO A 121 13.62 11.42 -15.74
N LEU A 122 12.67 11.51 -14.81
CA LEU A 122 11.26 11.71 -15.16
C LEU A 122 11.06 13.01 -15.93
N LYS A 123 10.20 12.94 -16.95
CA LYS A 123 9.77 14.12 -17.70
C LYS A 123 8.59 14.77 -16.99
N LEU A 124 8.76 16.05 -16.67
CA LEU A 124 7.73 16.89 -16.08
C LEU A 124 7.39 18.03 -17.04
N VAL A 125 6.18 18.56 -16.92
CA VAL A 125 5.72 19.74 -17.67
C VAL A 125 5.29 20.79 -16.65
N GLY A 126 5.69 22.04 -16.85
CA GLY A 126 5.28 23.14 -15.97
C GLY A 126 3.77 23.32 -15.94
N GLY A 127 3.24 23.71 -14.77
CA GLY A 127 1.85 24.14 -14.62
C GLY A 127 1.54 25.36 -15.47
N THR A 128 0.27 25.54 -15.82
CA THR A 128 -0.25 26.72 -16.53
C THR A 128 -0.99 27.69 -15.61
N VAL A 129 -1.36 27.24 -14.40
CA VAL A 129 -2.06 27.99 -13.36
C VAL A 129 -1.14 28.26 -12.17
N SER A 130 -0.23 27.33 -11.85
CA SER A 130 0.77 27.48 -10.79
C SER A 130 2.15 27.01 -11.25
N ASP A 131 3.15 27.15 -10.38
CA ASP A 131 4.51 26.67 -10.62
C ASP A 131 4.69 25.17 -10.32
N VAL A 132 3.63 24.46 -9.93
CA VAL A 132 3.68 23.03 -9.63
C VAL A 132 3.61 22.22 -10.93
N GLU A 133 4.56 21.31 -11.11
CA GLU A 133 4.67 20.53 -12.34
C GLU A 133 3.63 19.39 -12.43
N MET A 134 3.32 19.02 -13.66
CA MET A 134 2.55 17.82 -14.02
C MET A 134 3.50 16.73 -14.52
N VAL A 135 3.11 15.47 -14.35
CA VAL A 135 3.80 14.34 -14.98
C VAL A 135 3.57 14.40 -16.48
N ALA A 136 4.63 14.53 -17.27
CA ALA A 136 4.53 14.75 -18.72
C ALA A 136 3.73 13.64 -19.42
N ASP A 137 3.92 12.42 -18.93
CA ASP A 137 3.37 11.21 -19.52
C ASP A 137 2.05 10.72 -18.90
N ALA A 138 1.47 11.47 -17.95
CA ALA A 138 0.16 11.14 -17.42
C ALA A 138 -0.94 11.16 -18.51
N MET A 139 -1.97 10.35 -18.31
CA MET A 139 -3.15 10.31 -19.19
C MET A 139 -4.05 11.53 -18.98
N PHE A 140 -4.20 11.95 -17.73
CA PHE A 140 -4.81 13.22 -17.33
C PHE A 140 -3.91 13.92 -16.30
N ALA A 141 -3.90 15.25 -16.31
CA ALA A 141 -3.46 16.03 -15.16
C ALA A 141 -4.39 17.20 -14.92
N LEU A 142 -4.70 17.43 -13.66
CA LEU A 142 -5.56 18.50 -13.21
C LEU A 142 -4.71 19.46 -12.38
N GLU A 143 -4.80 20.75 -12.68
CA GLU A 143 -4.21 21.79 -11.85
C GLU A 143 -5.24 22.21 -10.81
N CYS A 144 -4.87 22.10 -9.54
CA CYS A 144 -5.77 22.19 -8.40
C CYS A 144 -5.24 23.17 -7.34
N GLU A 145 -6.14 23.63 -6.48
CA GLU A 145 -5.79 24.36 -5.26
C GLU A 145 -6.67 23.90 -4.10
N MET A 146 -6.09 23.83 -2.89
CA MET A 146 -6.85 23.77 -1.64
C MET A 146 -6.83 25.16 -1.00
N VAL A 147 -8.00 25.71 -0.70
CA VAL A 147 -8.13 26.98 0.00
C VAL A 147 -8.30 26.70 1.49
N PRO A 148 -7.44 27.25 2.37
CA PRO A 148 -7.54 27.04 3.81
C PRO A 148 -8.95 27.32 4.36
N GLY A 149 -9.45 26.43 5.20
CA GLY A 149 -10.76 26.54 5.85
C GLY A 149 -11.97 26.10 5.00
N GLU A 150 -11.81 25.86 3.69
CA GLU A 150 -12.90 25.31 2.88
C GLU A 150 -13.00 23.80 3.09
N LEU A 151 -14.14 23.35 3.62
CA LEU A 151 -14.40 21.94 3.93
C LEU A 151 -15.72 21.46 3.29
N HIS A 152 -15.78 20.19 2.93
CA HIS A 152 -16.97 19.52 2.40
C HIS A 152 -17.15 18.13 3.05
N PRO A 153 -18.38 17.65 3.25
CA PRO A 153 -18.62 16.24 3.59
C PRO A 153 -18.03 15.30 2.52
N GLU A 154 -17.25 14.32 2.96
CA GLU A 154 -16.64 13.27 2.13
C GLU A 154 -16.89 11.91 2.77
N GLY A 155 -17.04 10.87 1.94
CA GLY A 155 -17.48 9.55 2.36
C GLY A 155 -19.00 9.33 2.16
N PRO A 156 -19.53 8.11 2.43
CA PRO A 156 -18.77 6.93 2.80
C PRO A 156 -17.81 6.50 1.67
N PHE A 157 -16.80 5.71 2.02
CA PHE A 157 -15.84 5.18 1.04
C PHE A 157 -15.42 3.77 1.46
N ALA A 158 -15.41 2.82 0.53
CA ALA A 158 -14.90 1.47 0.80
C ALA A 158 -13.39 1.50 1.07
N GLU A 159 -12.97 1.30 2.32
CA GLU A 159 -11.56 1.37 2.74
C GLU A 159 -10.79 0.09 2.44
N VAL A 160 -9.46 0.15 2.63
CA VAL A 160 -8.54 -0.99 2.50
C VAL A 160 -8.97 -2.23 3.32
N THR A 161 -9.70 -2.03 4.41
CA THR A 161 -10.22 -3.12 5.25
C THR A 161 -11.43 -3.83 4.68
N GLY A 162 -12.03 -3.32 3.61
CA GLY A 162 -13.32 -3.77 3.07
C GLY A 162 -14.53 -3.20 3.81
N TYR A 163 -14.34 -2.34 4.82
CA TYR A 163 -15.43 -1.62 5.50
C TYR A 163 -15.57 -0.20 4.96
N TYR A 164 -16.76 0.38 5.11
CA TYR A 164 -16.98 1.78 4.74
C TYR A 164 -16.45 2.74 5.82
N ALA A 165 -15.71 3.74 5.39
CA ALA A 165 -15.40 4.91 6.20
C ALA A 165 -16.67 5.71 6.51
N THR A 166 -16.68 6.39 7.66
CA THR A 166 -17.74 7.33 8.00
C THR A 166 -17.59 8.63 7.22
N VAL A 167 -18.71 9.35 7.07
CA VAL A 167 -18.71 10.68 6.47
C VAL A 167 -18.00 11.66 7.40
N ALA A 168 -17.04 12.43 6.87
CA ALA A 168 -16.31 13.45 7.63
C ALA A 168 -16.18 14.75 6.82
N ARG A 169 -15.97 15.87 7.53
CA ARG A 169 -15.64 17.15 6.87
C ARG A 169 -14.18 17.13 6.45
N ARG A 170 -13.93 17.22 5.15
CA ARG A 170 -12.60 17.13 4.54
C ARG A 170 -12.28 18.38 3.72
N PRO A 171 -10.99 18.73 3.51
CA PRO A 171 -10.61 19.85 2.66
C PRO A 171 -11.28 19.81 1.29
N LEU A 172 -11.78 20.97 0.86
CA LEU A 172 -12.33 21.17 -0.47
C LEU A 172 -11.21 21.55 -1.43
N VAL A 173 -11.18 20.87 -2.58
CA VAL A 173 -10.26 21.13 -3.69
C VAL A 173 -11.01 21.81 -4.81
N ARG A 174 -10.41 22.86 -5.38
CA ARG A 174 -10.89 23.53 -6.58
C ARG A 174 -10.03 23.13 -7.77
N VAL A 175 -10.66 22.58 -8.80
CA VAL A 175 -9.98 22.24 -10.07
C VAL A 175 -10.00 23.47 -10.98
N LYS A 176 -8.82 23.92 -11.40
CA LYS A 176 -8.61 25.15 -12.17
C LYS A 176 -8.44 24.87 -13.65
N LYS A 177 -7.77 23.76 -13.99
CA LYS A 177 -7.52 23.34 -15.36
C LYS A 177 -7.46 21.83 -15.47
N ILE A 178 -7.89 21.29 -16.61
CA ILE A 178 -7.78 19.86 -16.94
C ILE A 178 -6.98 19.75 -18.23
N HIS A 179 -5.96 18.89 -18.20
CA HIS A 179 -5.12 18.51 -19.33
C HIS A 179 -5.21 17.00 -19.54
N ARG A 180 -5.06 16.56 -20.78
CA ARG A 180 -5.08 15.14 -21.12
C ARG A 180 -4.30 14.82 -22.40
N ARG A 181 -4.12 13.52 -22.61
CA ARG A 181 -3.79 12.94 -23.91
C ARG A 181 -4.99 13.01 -24.86
N ARG A 182 -4.75 12.89 -26.17
CA ARG A 182 -5.83 12.82 -27.17
C ARG A 182 -6.77 11.63 -26.94
N SER A 183 -6.19 10.48 -26.60
CA SER A 183 -6.91 9.23 -26.29
C SER A 183 -6.45 8.69 -24.92
N PRO A 184 -6.92 9.29 -23.82
CA PRO A 184 -6.43 8.97 -22.49
C PRO A 184 -7.07 7.69 -21.94
N VAL A 185 -6.32 6.95 -21.12
CA VAL A 185 -6.84 5.84 -20.29
C VAL A 185 -7.02 6.35 -18.87
N PHE A 186 -8.17 6.07 -18.25
CA PHE A 186 -8.40 6.42 -16.86
C PHE A 186 -7.95 5.26 -15.95
N HIS A 187 -6.86 5.48 -15.22
CA HIS A 187 -6.37 4.52 -14.23
C HIS A 187 -7.09 4.74 -12.90
N THR A 188 -7.58 3.65 -12.32
CA THR A 188 -8.18 3.58 -11.00
C THR A 188 -7.70 2.30 -10.31
N ILE A 189 -7.92 2.20 -9.00
CA ILE A 189 -7.67 0.98 -8.23
C ILE A 189 -8.92 0.61 -7.45
N LEU A 190 -9.15 -0.68 -7.27
CA LEU A 190 -10.14 -1.24 -6.35
C LEU A 190 -9.54 -1.21 -4.94
N SER A 191 -10.10 -0.33 -4.11
CA SER A 191 -9.74 -0.23 -2.69
C SER A 191 -9.86 -1.60 -2.00
N GLY A 192 -8.92 -1.87 -1.09
CA GLY A 192 -8.71 -3.20 -0.52
C GLY A 192 -7.89 -4.10 -1.44
N ALA A 193 -8.52 -4.67 -2.46
CA ALA A 193 -7.92 -5.73 -3.29
C ALA A 193 -6.61 -5.29 -3.97
N GLU A 194 -6.57 -4.10 -4.57
CA GLU A 194 -5.43 -3.63 -5.35
C GLU A 194 -4.48 -2.73 -4.55
N VAL A 195 -4.83 -2.38 -3.30
CA VAL A 195 -3.94 -1.62 -2.40
C VAL A 195 -2.66 -2.41 -2.11
N PHE A 196 -2.76 -3.75 -2.09
CA PHE A 196 -1.60 -4.64 -1.99
C PHE A 196 -0.56 -4.37 -3.09
N ASN A 197 -0.99 -4.14 -4.33
CA ASN A 197 -0.10 -3.92 -5.47
C ASN A 197 0.78 -2.66 -5.33
N SER A 198 0.42 -1.76 -4.41
CA SER A 198 1.17 -0.54 -4.15
C SER A 198 1.78 -0.57 -2.75
N VAL A 199 0.94 -0.43 -1.72
CA VAL A 199 1.42 -0.26 -0.35
C VAL A 199 1.92 -1.57 0.25
N GLY A 200 1.26 -2.69 -0.08
CA GLY A 200 1.66 -4.01 0.39
C GLY A 200 3.04 -4.41 -0.13
N LEU A 201 3.23 -4.35 -1.46
CA LEU A 201 4.49 -4.67 -2.11
C LEU A 201 5.68 -3.83 -1.58
N LEU A 202 5.48 -2.52 -1.42
CA LEU A 202 6.53 -1.63 -0.90
C LEU A 202 6.76 -1.86 0.60
N GLY A 203 5.71 -2.17 1.36
CA GLY A 203 5.78 -2.58 2.75
C GLY A 203 6.60 -3.85 2.95
N GLU A 204 6.35 -4.89 2.14
CA GLU A 204 7.14 -6.13 2.14
C GLU A 204 8.62 -5.87 1.91
N ALA A 205 8.95 -5.09 0.87
CA ALA A 205 10.32 -4.76 0.54
C ALA A 205 11.04 -4.00 1.67
N ASN A 206 10.35 -3.04 2.29
CA ASN A 206 10.89 -2.28 3.42
C ASN A 206 11.12 -3.17 4.64
N VAL A 207 10.12 -3.96 5.04
CA VAL A 207 10.21 -4.87 6.20
C VAL A 207 11.30 -5.90 5.96
N LEU A 208 11.36 -6.53 4.78
CA LEU A 208 12.41 -7.50 4.44
C LEU A 208 13.82 -6.89 4.57
N SER A 209 14.03 -5.70 4.00
CA SER A 209 15.33 -5.00 4.05
C SER A 209 15.77 -4.67 5.48
N LEU A 210 14.83 -4.25 6.34
CA LEU A 210 15.11 -3.94 7.74
C LEU A 210 15.38 -5.22 8.56
N LEU A 211 14.56 -6.25 8.37
CA LEU A 211 14.70 -7.52 9.07
C LEU A 211 16.00 -8.23 8.70
N GLN A 212 16.42 -8.22 7.43
CA GLN A 212 17.68 -8.86 7.02
C GLN A 212 18.91 -8.26 7.71
N LYS A 213 18.86 -6.97 8.08
CA LYS A 213 19.93 -6.31 8.85
C LYS A 213 19.90 -6.69 10.33
N GLN A 214 18.71 -6.84 10.92
CA GLN A 214 18.55 -7.09 12.36
C GLN A 214 18.56 -8.58 12.74
N VAL A 215 18.03 -9.43 11.85
CA VAL A 215 17.86 -10.88 12.03
C VAL A 215 18.37 -11.60 10.76
N PRO A 216 19.69 -11.84 10.67
CA PRO A 216 20.27 -12.51 9.50
C PRO A 216 19.61 -13.87 9.23
N GLY A 217 19.24 -14.19 7.99
CA GLY A 217 18.54 -15.45 7.66
C GLY A 217 17.03 -15.30 7.49
N VAL A 218 16.47 -14.11 7.70
CA VAL A 218 15.18 -13.76 7.08
C VAL A 218 15.35 -13.75 5.56
N HIS A 219 14.58 -14.57 4.87
CA HIS A 219 14.68 -14.78 3.43
C HIS A 219 13.59 -14.08 2.64
N ASP A 220 12.39 -13.95 3.22
CA ASP A 220 11.24 -13.41 2.52
C ASP A 220 10.20 -12.89 3.53
N VAL A 221 9.39 -11.92 3.09
CA VAL A 221 8.28 -11.34 3.85
C VAL A 221 7.12 -11.20 2.89
N TYR A 222 5.94 -11.64 3.32
CA TYR A 222 4.71 -11.54 2.55
C TYR A 222 3.60 -10.91 3.39
N PHE A 223 2.96 -9.87 2.89
CA PHE A 223 1.79 -9.26 3.49
C PHE A 223 0.55 -9.97 2.95
N SER A 224 -0.15 -10.72 3.81
CA SER A 224 -1.21 -11.59 3.35
C SER A 224 -2.40 -10.80 2.81
N HIS A 225 -3.03 -11.31 1.74
CA HIS A 225 -4.27 -10.73 1.21
C HIS A 225 -5.40 -10.75 2.26
N GLY A 226 -5.45 -11.78 3.12
CA GLY A 226 -6.39 -11.84 4.25
C GLY A 226 -6.15 -10.73 5.29
N GLY A 227 -4.91 -10.26 5.43
CA GLY A 227 -4.56 -9.06 6.19
C GLY A 227 -4.66 -7.77 5.38
N CYS A 228 -5.42 -7.76 4.28
CA CYS A 228 -5.58 -6.62 3.37
C CYS A 228 -4.27 -6.10 2.77
N GLY A 229 -3.23 -6.94 2.68
CA GLY A 229 -1.92 -6.53 2.21
C GLY A 229 -1.23 -5.48 3.10
N PHE A 230 -1.61 -5.41 4.38
CA PHE A 230 -1.21 -4.29 5.25
C PHE A 230 -1.13 -4.66 6.75
N TYR A 231 -2.03 -5.52 7.23
CA TYR A 231 -2.22 -5.82 8.66
C TYR A 231 -1.64 -7.15 9.12
N HIS A 232 -1.32 -8.07 8.22
CA HIS A 232 -0.72 -9.36 8.55
C HIS A 232 0.50 -9.63 7.68
N ALA A 233 1.65 -9.87 8.32
CA ALA A 233 2.86 -10.31 7.65
C ALA A 233 3.17 -11.77 7.99
N VAL A 234 3.64 -12.52 6.99
CA VAL A 234 4.24 -13.85 7.14
C VAL A 234 5.72 -13.73 6.78
N ILE A 235 6.60 -14.16 7.67
CA ILE A 235 8.05 -14.01 7.55
C ILE A 235 8.66 -15.40 7.43
N ARG A 236 9.46 -15.60 6.38
CA ARG A 236 10.22 -16.83 6.19
C ARG A 236 11.64 -16.67 6.70
N ILE A 237 12.07 -17.52 7.62
CA ILE A 237 13.40 -17.46 8.25
C ILE A 237 14.10 -18.81 8.25
N ALA A 238 15.41 -18.82 8.01
CA ALA A 238 16.31 -19.89 8.42
C ALA A 238 17.04 -19.46 9.69
N GLN A 239 16.58 -19.94 10.86
CA GLN A 239 17.16 -19.54 12.15
C GLN A 239 18.64 -19.91 12.22
N LYS A 240 19.50 -18.92 12.56
CA LYS A 240 20.93 -19.17 12.85
C LYS A 240 21.24 -19.18 14.35
N ARG A 241 20.27 -18.78 15.19
CA ARG A 241 20.36 -18.77 16.66
C ARG A 241 18.97 -19.04 17.25
N ALA A 242 18.93 -19.64 18.43
CA ALA A 242 17.69 -19.82 19.19
C ALA A 242 17.02 -18.46 19.49
N GLY A 243 15.69 -18.41 19.40
CA GLY A 243 14.89 -17.23 19.71
C GLY A 243 14.81 -16.18 18.60
N TRP A 244 15.42 -16.43 17.43
CA TRP A 244 15.35 -15.49 16.31
C TRP A 244 13.97 -15.38 15.66
N GLY A 245 13.11 -16.39 15.82
CA GLY A 245 11.69 -16.27 15.46
C GLY A 245 11.01 -15.11 16.22
N LYS A 246 11.10 -15.11 17.56
CA LYS A 246 10.61 -14.00 18.40
C LYS A 246 11.32 -12.65 18.13
N GLN A 247 12.63 -12.66 17.82
CA GLN A 247 13.33 -11.43 17.42
C GLN A 247 12.77 -10.85 16.10
N ALA A 248 12.46 -11.71 15.12
CA ALA A 248 11.86 -11.30 13.85
C ALA A 248 10.46 -10.72 14.05
N LEU A 249 9.65 -11.28 14.96
CA LEU A 249 8.35 -10.71 15.33
C LEU A 249 8.46 -9.27 15.83
N MET A 250 9.35 -9.02 16.80
CA MET A 250 9.56 -7.68 17.35
C MET A 250 10.10 -6.70 16.29
N ALA A 251 11.06 -7.15 15.48
CA ALA A 251 11.62 -6.34 14.40
C ALA A 251 10.56 -5.96 13.36
N ALA A 252 9.65 -6.87 13.01
CA ALA A 252 8.58 -6.62 12.04
C ALA A 252 7.59 -5.56 12.54
N PHE A 253 7.15 -5.66 13.80
CA PHE A 253 6.25 -4.66 14.38
C PHE A 253 6.89 -3.27 14.48
N ALA A 254 8.20 -3.20 14.74
CA ALA A 254 8.94 -1.95 14.72
C ALA A 254 9.13 -1.40 13.30
N ALA A 255 9.35 -2.28 12.31
CA ALA A 255 9.60 -1.90 10.92
C ALA A 255 8.34 -1.41 10.18
N PHE A 256 7.16 -1.92 10.54
CA PHE A 256 5.89 -1.48 9.96
C PHE A 256 4.81 -1.36 11.06
N PRO A 257 4.68 -0.17 11.67
CA PRO A 257 3.72 0.09 12.75
C PRO A 257 2.26 -0.27 12.45
N PRO A 258 1.77 -0.29 11.20
CA PRO A 258 0.41 -0.76 10.94
C PRO A 258 0.14 -2.27 11.15
N LEU A 259 1.16 -3.13 11.18
CA LEU A 259 0.96 -4.58 11.33
C LEU A 259 0.17 -4.89 12.62
N LYS A 260 -0.89 -5.69 12.50
CA LYS A 260 -1.64 -6.23 13.64
C LYS A 260 -1.17 -7.62 14.02
N MET A 261 -0.87 -8.43 12.99
CA MET A 261 -0.49 -9.83 13.14
C MET A 261 0.82 -10.10 12.41
N VAL A 262 1.68 -10.94 13.00
CA VAL A 262 2.88 -11.45 12.32
C VAL A 262 3.04 -12.93 12.58
N THR A 263 3.29 -13.72 11.54
CA THR A 263 3.60 -15.15 11.66
C THR A 263 5.01 -15.38 11.13
N VAL A 264 5.88 -16.00 11.92
CA VAL A 264 7.23 -16.40 11.49
C VAL A 264 7.23 -17.91 11.27
N VAL A 265 7.72 -18.34 10.11
CA VAL A 265 7.78 -19.73 9.68
C VAL A 265 9.16 -20.06 9.12
N ASP A 266 9.50 -21.34 9.07
CA ASP A 266 10.80 -21.77 8.53
C ASP A 266 10.88 -21.68 7.00
N ASP A 267 12.11 -21.86 6.49
CA ASP A 267 12.48 -21.86 5.08
C ASP A 267 11.78 -22.89 4.17
N ASP A 268 11.18 -23.93 4.75
CA ASP A 268 10.43 -24.99 4.05
C ASP A 268 8.92 -24.71 3.94
N VAL A 269 8.47 -23.51 4.31
CA VAL A 269 7.07 -23.09 4.22
C VAL A 269 6.90 -22.09 3.08
N ASP A 270 5.93 -22.35 2.20
CA ASP A 270 5.48 -21.39 1.19
C ASP A 270 4.57 -20.35 1.85
N ILE A 271 5.14 -19.19 2.16
CA ILE A 271 4.44 -18.09 2.83
C ILE A 271 3.29 -17.50 2.00
N ARG A 272 3.22 -17.77 0.68
CA ARG A 272 2.14 -17.30 -0.19
C ARG A 272 0.97 -18.28 -0.23
N ASN A 273 1.13 -19.50 0.29
CA ASN A 273 0.07 -20.49 0.43
C ASN A 273 -0.51 -20.44 1.87
N PRO A 274 -1.73 -19.93 2.08
CA PRO A 274 -2.31 -19.82 3.42
C PRO A 274 -2.46 -21.17 4.12
N ALA A 275 -2.74 -22.25 3.38
CA ALA A 275 -2.84 -23.59 3.96
C ALA A 275 -1.49 -24.11 4.45
N ASP A 276 -0.40 -23.71 3.81
CA ASP A 276 0.96 -24.12 4.21
C ASP A 276 1.46 -23.34 5.44
N VAL A 277 1.08 -22.07 5.55
CA VAL A 277 1.28 -21.25 6.75
C VAL A 277 0.45 -21.79 7.91
N GLU A 278 -0.81 -22.14 7.68
CA GLU A 278 -1.68 -22.76 8.68
C GLU A 278 -1.09 -24.10 9.16
N TRP A 279 -0.59 -24.94 8.25
CA TRP A 279 0.09 -26.19 8.61
C TRP A 279 1.27 -25.94 9.57
N ALA A 280 2.10 -24.94 9.28
CA ALA A 280 3.22 -24.59 10.16
C ALA A 280 2.71 -24.14 11.53
N MET A 281 1.68 -23.29 11.59
CA MET A 281 1.07 -22.86 12.84
C MET A 281 0.49 -24.05 13.63
N ALA A 282 -0.24 -24.96 12.98
CA ALA A 282 -0.90 -26.08 13.64
C ALA A 282 0.10 -27.14 14.16
N THR A 283 1.26 -27.28 13.53
CA THR A 283 2.20 -28.38 13.81
C THR A 283 3.49 -27.97 14.50
N ARG A 284 3.85 -26.67 14.49
CA ARG A 284 5.12 -26.16 15.05
C ARG A 284 4.96 -25.10 16.13
N LEU A 285 3.82 -24.39 16.19
CA LEU A 285 3.60 -23.37 17.21
C LEU A 285 3.35 -24.02 18.57
N ASP A 286 4.23 -23.77 19.54
CA ASP A 286 3.90 -23.96 20.96
C ASP A 286 3.14 -22.72 21.46
N PRO A 287 1.84 -22.82 21.82
CA PRO A 287 1.07 -21.66 22.26
C PRO A 287 1.60 -21.01 23.53
N LYS A 288 2.35 -21.73 24.38
CA LYS A 288 2.92 -21.17 25.62
C LYS A 288 4.14 -20.28 25.37
N GLN A 289 4.91 -20.58 24.33
CA GLN A 289 6.22 -19.95 24.09
C GLN A 289 6.25 -19.11 22.81
N GLY A 290 5.56 -19.57 21.78
CA GLY A 290 5.54 -19.01 20.44
C GLY A 290 4.48 -17.93 20.20
N VAL A 291 3.59 -17.66 21.17
CA VAL A 291 2.63 -16.55 21.08
C VAL A 291 3.19 -15.32 21.79
N MET A 292 3.19 -14.18 21.09
CA MET A 292 3.56 -12.88 21.65
C MET A 292 2.37 -11.93 21.52
N VAL A 293 1.91 -11.36 22.62
CA VAL A 293 0.86 -10.34 22.62
C VAL A 293 1.45 -9.03 23.13
N ILE A 294 1.22 -7.95 22.39
CA ILE A 294 1.62 -6.59 22.77
C ILE A 294 0.35 -5.76 22.91
N GLY A 295 0.04 -5.35 24.13
CA GLY A 295 -1.08 -4.45 24.43
C GLY A 295 -0.70 -2.97 24.27
N ASP A 296 -1.72 -2.11 24.23
CA ASP A 296 -1.60 -0.64 24.31
C ASP A 296 -0.56 -0.03 23.37
N VAL A 297 -0.60 -0.45 22.11
CA VAL A 297 0.36 -0.05 21.07
C VAL A 297 -0.33 0.62 19.90
N PHE A 298 0.40 1.55 19.27
CA PHE A 298 -0.05 2.24 18.07
C PHE A 298 -0.29 1.26 16.91
N GLY A 299 -1.38 1.49 16.19
CA GLY A 299 -1.77 0.79 14.98
C GLY A 299 -2.39 1.73 13.96
N HIS A 300 -3.05 1.18 12.94
CA HIS A 300 -3.62 1.99 11.87
C HIS A 300 -5.10 2.31 12.12
N GLY A 301 -5.47 3.58 12.03
CA GLY A 301 -6.84 4.05 12.32
C GLY A 301 -7.93 3.51 11.40
N LEU A 302 -7.60 3.07 10.19
CA LEU A 302 -8.58 2.43 9.28
C LEU A 302 -8.92 1.00 9.69
N ASN A 303 -8.12 0.37 10.55
CA ASN A 303 -8.41 -0.96 11.08
C ASN A 303 -9.37 -0.83 12.27
N PRO A 304 -10.60 -1.40 12.21
CA PRO A 304 -11.53 -1.35 13.34
C PRO A 304 -10.97 -1.98 14.63
N GLY A 305 -9.98 -2.87 14.52
CA GLY A 305 -9.26 -3.45 15.64
C GLY A 305 -8.22 -2.54 16.29
N PHE A 306 -8.10 -1.27 15.86
CA PHE A 306 -7.26 -0.22 16.47
C PHE A 306 -8.07 1.09 16.64
N PRO A 307 -9.13 1.09 17.47
CA PRO A 307 -9.94 2.30 17.69
C PRO A 307 -9.05 3.44 18.20
N GLY A 308 -9.13 4.61 17.56
CA GLY A 308 -8.29 5.76 17.91
C GLY A 308 -6.79 5.50 17.75
N TYR A 309 -6.39 4.61 16.82
CA TYR A 309 -5.02 4.18 16.58
C TYR A 309 -4.38 3.36 17.72
N LEU A 310 -5.14 2.96 18.73
CA LEU A 310 -4.64 2.19 19.88
C LEU A 310 -5.25 0.79 19.91
N GLY A 311 -4.45 -0.22 20.25
CA GLY A 311 -4.96 -1.58 20.41
C GLY A 311 -3.86 -2.59 20.70
N SER A 312 -4.09 -3.84 20.29
CA SER A 312 -3.15 -4.93 20.52
C SER A 312 -2.67 -5.58 19.23
N LYS A 313 -1.44 -6.08 19.29
CA LYS A 313 -0.77 -6.84 18.23
C LYS A 313 -0.50 -8.27 18.71
N ILE A 314 -0.46 -9.21 17.78
CA ILE A 314 -0.19 -10.62 18.07
C ILE A 314 0.83 -11.21 17.10
N GLY A 315 1.84 -11.89 17.64
CA GLY A 315 2.88 -12.58 16.90
C GLY A 315 2.83 -14.09 17.15
N PHE A 316 3.11 -14.86 16.10
CA PHE A 316 3.19 -16.32 16.14
C PHE A 316 4.57 -16.77 15.64
N ASP A 317 5.35 -17.37 16.52
CA ASP A 317 6.59 -18.07 16.19
C ASP A 317 6.26 -19.54 15.90
N ALA A 318 5.99 -19.85 14.65
CA ALA A 318 5.67 -21.18 14.14
C ALA A 318 6.91 -21.86 13.51
N THR A 319 8.10 -21.52 14.02
CA THR A 319 9.34 -22.14 13.59
C THR A 319 9.59 -23.46 14.30
N ARG A 320 10.31 -24.37 13.64
CA ARG A 320 10.77 -25.63 14.23
C ARG A 320 11.78 -25.36 15.36
N PRO A 321 11.94 -26.30 16.32
CA PRO A 321 12.94 -26.15 17.37
C PRO A 321 14.35 -25.91 16.82
N PHE A 322 15.11 -25.05 17.50
CA PHE A 322 16.51 -24.78 17.21
C PHE A 322 17.43 -25.47 18.23
N PRO A 323 18.54 -26.13 17.83
CA PRO A 323 18.99 -26.30 16.44
C PRO A 323 18.07 -27.24 15.66
N HIS A 324 18.00 -27.01 14.33
CA HIS A 324 17.22 -27.87 13.43
C HIS A 324 17.73 -29.31 13.47
N THR A 325 16.80 -30.26 13.50
CA THR A 325 17.10 -31.69 13.37
C THR A 325 16.22 -32.32 12.28
N PRO A 326 16.68 -33.40 11.62
CA PRO A 326 15.93 -34.06 10.55
C PRO A 326 14.54 -34.59 10.96
N ASN A 327 14.27 -34.75 12.27
CA ASN A 327 12.96 -35.17 12.78
C ASN A 327 11.85 -34.17 12.47
N TYR A 328 12.20 -32.92 12.15
CA TYR A 328 11.25 -31.85 11.78
C TYR A 328 11.21 -31.59 10.27
N ASP A 329 11.90 -32.41 9.47
CA ASP A 329 11.82 -32.34 8.02
C ASP A 329 10.45 -32.84 7.56
N ARG A 330 9.88 -32.15 6.57
CA ARG A 330 8.69 -32.66 5.88
C ARG A 330 9.02 -33.97 5.18
N ALA A 331 8.08 -34.91 5.26
CA ALA A 331 8.15 -36.14 4.49
C ALA A 331 8.22 -35.81 2.99
N LYS A 332 9.25 -36.30 2.31
CA LYS A 332 9.39 -36.15 0.86
C LYS A 332 8.68 -37.33 0.19
N VAL A 333 7.71 -37.02 -0.66
CA VAL A 333 7.09 -38.05 -1.50
C VAL A 333 8.11 -38.47 -2.55
N LYS A 334 8.31 -39.78 -2.71
CA LYS A 334 9.20 -40.32 -3.74
C LYS A 334 8.62 -39.95 -5.11
N ASN A 335 9.41 -39.29 -5.94
CA ASN A 335 9.04 -39.09 -7.34
C ASN A 335 8.85 -40.46 -8.00
N ALA A 336 7.62 -40.77 -8.37
CA ALA A 336 7.26 -41.96 -9.11
C ALA A 336 6.96 -41.55 -10.54
N SER A 337 7.61 -42.21 -11.50
CA SER A 337 7.25 -42.10 -12.91
C SER A 337 6.39 -43.30 -13.28
N LEU A 338 5.34 -43.06 -14.07
CA LEU A 338 4.58 -44.14 -14.70
C LEU A 338 5.26 -44.65 -15.98
N GLN A 339 6.33 -43.99 -16.45
CA GLN A 339 7.08 -44.46 -17.62
C GLN A 339 7.70 -45.82 -17.33
N GLY A 340 7.39 -46.80 -18.19
CA GLY A 340 7.89 -48.17 -18.07
C GLY A 340 7.11 -49.07 -17.11
N LEU A 341 6.04 -48.57 -16.47
CA LEU A 341 5.08 -49.41 -15.76
C LEU A 341 3.95 -49.81 -16.72
N ASP A 342 3.83 -51.11 -16.98
CA ASP A 342 2.65 -51.66 -17.65
C ASP A 342 1.56 -51.86 -16.60
N ILE A 343 0.59 -50.93 -16.59
CA ILE A 343 -0.54 -50.98 -15.65
C ILE A 343 -1.61 -51.87 -16.28
N ASP A 344 -1.50 -53.18 -16.06
CA ASP A 344 -2.54 -54.12 -16.45
C ASP A 344 -3.69 -54.10 -15.43
N ILE A 345 -4.87 -53.66 -15.87
CA ILE A 345 -6.11 -53.72 -15.08
C ILE A 345 -7.07 -54.65 -15.81
N PRO A 346 -7.06 -55.96 -15.50
CA PRO A 346 -7.84 -56.98 -16.20
C PRO A 346 -9.34 -56.67 -16.26
N GLU A 347 -9.88 -55.99 -15.25
CA GLU A 347 -11.30 -55.60 -15.16
C GLU A 347 -11.69 -54.44 -16.10
N LEU A 348 -10.72 -53.63 -16.54
CA LEU A 348 -10.92 -52.57 -17.53
C LEU A 348 -10.70 -53.04 -18.97
N ARG A 349 -10.25 -54.29 -19.16
CA ARG A 349 -10.26 -54.95 -20.47
C ARG A 349 -11.72 -55.25 -20.84
N ARG A 350 -12.41 -54.27 -21.43
CA ARG A 350 -13.78 -54.43 -21.95
C ARG A 350 -13.82 -55.65 -22.90
N LYS A 351 -14.86 -56.48 -22.74
CA LYS A 351 -15.27 -57.52 -23.70
C LYS A 351 -15.64 -56.93 -25.05
#